data_AF-A0A932W3D1-F1
#
_entry.id   AF-A0A932W3D1-F1
#
_cell.length_a   1.000
_cell.length_b   1.000
_cell.length_c   1.000
_cell.angle_alpha   90.00
_cell.angle_beta   90.00
_cell.angle_gamma   90.00
#
_symmetry.space_group_name_H-M   'P 1'
#
loop_
_entity.id
_entity.type
_entity.pdbx_description
1 polymer ?
#
loop_
_entity_poly.entity_id
_entity_poly.type
_entity_poly.pdbx_seq_one_letter_code
_entity_poly.pdbx_strand_id
1 'polypeptide(L)' 'MERMLADVAALALKWKKPLSARLQPVAGKKAGEMTAFDDPFLVNAVIQKVP' A
#
# COMPACT_ATOMS: atom_id res chain seq x y z
N MET A 1 -7.63 -2.20 6.21
CA MET A 1 -6.23 -2.59 5.92
C MET A 1 -6.07 -4.10 5.84
N GLU A 2 -6.59 -4.87 6.79
CA GLU A 2 -6.58 -6.36 6.77
C GLU A 2 -7.16 -6.95 5.47
N ARG A 3 -8.26 -6.38 4.95
CA ARG A 3 -8.87 -6.82 3.68
C ARG A 3 -7.88 -6.80 2.51
N MET A 4 -7.08 -5.74 2.37
CA MET A 4 -6.09 -5.64 1.29
C MET A 4 -5.01 -6.72 1.40
N LEU A 5 -4.58 -7.05 2.62
CA LEU A 5 -3.60 -8.11 2.85
C LEU A 5 -4.21 -9.49 2.56
N ALA A 6 -5.46 -9.72 2.94
CA ALA A 6 -6.19 -10.94 2.62
C ALA A 6 -6.37 -11.13 1.11
N ASP A 7 -6.69 -10.06 0.36
CA ASP A 7 -6.80 -10.10 -1.10
C ASP A 7 -5.46 -10.48 -1.76
N VAL A 8 -4.36 -9.87 -1.32
CA VAL A 8 -3.02 -10.19 -1.82
C VAL A 8 -2.63 -11.63 -1.48
N ALA A 9 -2.95 -12.11 -0.28
CA ALA A 9 -2.71 -13.50 0.12
C ALA A 9 -3.52 -14.49 -0.74
N ALA A 10 -4.79 -14.19 -1.02
CA ALA A 10 -5.63 -15.01 -1.88
C ALA A 10 -5.08 -15.06 -3.32
N LEU A 11 -4.60 -13.94 -3.87
CA LEU A 11 -3.96 -13.89 -5.18
C LEU A 11 -2.65 -14.67 -5.21
N ALA A 12 -1.83 -14.55 -4.15
CA ALA A 12 -0.57 -15.29 -4.02
C ALA A 12 -0.81 -16.81 -4.06
N LEU A 13 -1.81 -17.28 -3.33
CA LEU A 13 -2.22 -18.68 -3.31
C LEU A 13 -2.76 -19.13 -4.66
N LYS A 14 -3.68 -18.35 -5.25
CA LYS A 14 -4.32 -18.68 -6.54
C LYS A 14 -3.31 -18.84 -7.66
N TRP A 15 -2.30 -17.98 -7.72
CA TRP A 15 -1.29 -18.00 -8.78
C TRP A 15 -0.03 -18.78 -8.43
N LYS A 16 0.04 -19.37 -7.23
CA LYS A 16 1.25 -20.03 -6.71
C LYS A 16 2.50 -19.16 -6.87
N LYS A 17 2.34 -17.85 -6.64
CA LYS A 17 3.41 -16.86 -6.78
C LYS A 17 3.59 -16.13 -5.45
N PRO A 18 4.82 -16.02 -4.94
CA PRO A 18 5.06 -15.22 -3.74
C PRO A 18 4.79 -13.75 -4.07
N LEU A 19 3.71 -13.20 -3.52
CA LEU A 19 3.37 -11.79 -3.59
C LEU A 19 3.56 -11.16 -2.22
N SER A 20 3.94 -9.88 -2.22
CA SER A 20 4.09 -9.08 -1.01
C SER A 20 3.32 -7.77 -1.17
N ALA A 21 2.65 -7.34 -0.11
CA ALA A 21 2.05 -6.01 -0.03
C ALA A 21 2.89 -5.12 0.88
N ARG A 22 3.13 -3.87 0.48
CA ARG A 22 3.72 -2.83 1.32
C ARG A 22 2.72 -1.70 1.47
N LEU A 23 2.32 -1.44 2.70
CA LEU A 23 1.35 -0.41 3.03
C LEU A 23 2.08 0.70 3.79
N GLN A 24 1.97 1.93 3.29
CA GLN A 24 2.65 3.10 3.84
C GLN A 24 1.58 4.10 4.35
N PRO A 25 1.03 3.90 5.56
CA PRO A 25 0.07 4.83 6.13
C PRO A 25 0.74 6.17 6.43
N VAL A 26 0.16 7.27 5.92
CA VAL A 26 0.63 8.62 6.20
C VAL A 26 -0.34 9.30 7.14
N ALA A 27 0.09 9.50 8.39
CA ALA A 27 -0.74 10.12 9.42
C ALA A 27 -1.12 11.56 9.04
N GLY A 28 -2.38 11.93 9.29
CA GLY A 28 -2.88 13.30 9.10
C GLY A 28 -3.16 13.71 7.65
N LYS A 29 -2.86 12.86 6.65
CA LYS A 29 -3.17 13.12 5.24
C LYS A 29 -4.37 12.33 4.76
N LYS A 30 -5.01 12.83 3.69
CA LYS A 30 -6.20 12.27 3.06
C LYS A 30 -5.88 11.73 1.67
N ALA A 31 -6.80 10.92 1.14
CA ALA A 31 -6.73 10.42 -0.23
C ALA A 31 -6.70 11.59 -1.23
N GLY A 32 -5.86 11.47 -2.26
CA GLY A 32 -5.61 12.49 -3.27
C GLY A 32 -4.44 13.44 -2.95
N GLU A 33 -3.96 13.48 -1.71
CA GLU A 33 -2.78 14.27 -1.35
C GLU A 33 -1.48 13.54 -1.72
N MET A 34 -0.44 14.30 -2.05
CA MET A 34 0.90 13.75 -2.31
C MET A 34 1.60 13.46 -0.98
N THR A 35 2.28 12.32 -0.87
CA THR A 35 3.19 12.06 0.25
C THR A 35 4.39 13.01 0.20
N ALA A 36 5.02 13.23 1.34
CA ALA A 36 6.25 14.01 1.44
C ALA A 36 7.23 13.19 2.29
N PHE A 37 7.75 12.13 1.70
CA PHE A 37 8.79 11.30 2.28
C PHE A 37 10.13 11.99 2.05
N ASP A 38 10.91 12.10 3.13
CA ASP A 38 12.29 12.61 3.09
C ASP A 38 13.34 11.48 3.02
N ASP A 39 12.87 10.22 3.01
CA ASP A 39 13.72 9.03 2.94
C ASP A 39 14.18 8.77 1.49
N PRO A 40 15.49 8.55 1.26
CA PRO A 40 16.03 8.37 -0.09
C PRO A 40 15.56 7.10 -0.81
N PHE A 41 14.98 6.14 -0.10
CA PHE A 41 14.41 4.91 -0.67
C PHE A 41 12.91 5.01 -0.93
N LEU A 42 12.25 6.11 -0.54
CA LEU A 42 10.83 6.33 -0.74
C LEU A 42 10.59 7.40 -1.79
N VAL A 43 9.77 7.07 -2.78
CA VAL A 43 9.32 8.01 -3.80
C VAL A 43 7.94 8.54 -3.41
N ASN A 44 7.74 9.84 -3.59
CA ASN A 44 6.46 10.45 -3.30
C ASN A 44 5.36 9.92 -4.23
N ALA A 45 4.22 9.59 -3.63
CA ALA A 45 3.08 9.00 -4.31
C ALA A 45 1.78 9.67 -3.88
N VAL A 46 0.74 9.54 -4.69
CA VAL A 46 -0.59 10.04 -4.35
C VAL A 46 -1.27 9.04 -3.42
N ILE A 47 -1.72 9.53 -2.26
CA ILE A 47 -2.40 8.71 -1.25
C ILE A 47 -3.71 8.19 -1.82
N GLN A 48 -3.91 6.88 -1.74
CA GLN A 48 -5.12 6.22 -2.21
C GLN A 48 -6.14 6.08 -1.07
N LYS A 49 -7.43 6.08 -1.43
CA LYS A 49 -8.50 5.77 -0.48
C LYS A 49 -8.41 4.31 -0.07
N VAL A 50 -8.57 4.05 1.23
CA VAL A 50 -8.68 2.67 1.74
C VAL A 50 -10.05 2.12 1.35
N PRO A 51 -10.13 0.90 0.77
CA PRO A 51 -11.38 0.22 0.50
C PRO A 51 -12.10 -0.25 1.79
#